data_AF-A0A1U7MXR3-F1
#
_entry.id   AF-A0A1U7MXR3-F1
#
_cell.length_a   1.000
_cell.length_b   1.000
_cell.length_c   1.000
_cell.angle_alpha   90.00
_cell.angle_beta   90.00
_cell.angle_gamma   90.00
#
_symmetry.space_group_name_H-M   'P 1'
#
loop_
_entity.id
_entity.type
_entity.pdbx_description
1 polymer ?
#
loop_
_entity_poly.entity_id
_entity_poly.type
_entity_poly.pdbx_seq_one_letter_code
_entity_poly.pdbx_strand_id
1 'polypeptide(L)'
;MWDINSGEELAILESHSAPVLSIAISSDSKTIASAGSDQTIKLWDVDSRQLLRTLSGNDGWVWSVAISPDGNTLVSGGEDGTIRIWSLVLNQISLEQGIGNRESGIGGRVSSKLVGWAKTVWFQ
;
A
#
# COMPACT_ATOMS: atom_id res chain seq x y z
N MET A 1 -15.47 13.04 -6.26
CA MET A 1 -16.67 12.46 -5.62
C MET A 1 -17.74 13.54 -5.56
N TRP A 2 -18.99 13.19 -5.79
CA TRP A 2 -20.11 14.13 -5.84
C TRP A 2 -21.25 13.62 -4.97
N ASP A 3 -21.94 14.52 -4.31
CA ASP A 3 -23.26 14.22 -3.75
C ASP A 3 -24.27 14.27 -4.90
N ILE A 4 -24.95 13.16 -5.16
CA ILE A 4 -25.86 13.04 -6.30
C ILE A 4 -27.15 13.86 -6.08
N ASN A 5 -27.54 14.07 -4.82
CA ASN A 5 -28.78 14.76 -4.48
C ASN A 5 -28.60 16.28 -4.53
N SER A 6 -27.49 16.80 -3.99
CA SER A 6 -27.20 18.24 -4.00
C SER A 6 -26.45 18.69 -5.26
N GLY A 7 -25.76 17.77 -5.96
CA GLY A 7 -24.88 18.10 -7.06
C GLY A 7 -23.57 18.77 -6.63
N GLU A 8 -23.26 18.74 -5.34
CA GLU A 8 -22.05 19.35 -4.80
C GLU A 8 -20.84 18.42 -4.93
N GLU A 9 -19.68 19.03 -5.22
CA GLU A 9 -18.41 18.31 -5.24
C GLU A 9 -17.95 18.02 -3.81
N LEU A 10 -17.84 16.74 -3.45
CA LEU A 10 -17.42 16.32 -2.12
C LEU A 10 -15.90 16.32 -1.98
N ALA A 11 -15.18 15.87 -3.02
CA ALA A 11 -13.72 15.72 -2.98
C ALA A 11 -13.11 15.53 -4.37
N ILE A 12 -11.91 16.09 -4.56
CA ILE A 12 -10.97 15.78 -5.66
C ILE A 12 -9.74 15.11 -5.05
N LEU A 13 -9.29 14.01 -5.65
CA LEU A 13 -8.09 13.28 -5.24
C LEU A 13 -6.95 13.51 -6.25
N GLU A 14 -6.18 14.57 -6.05
CA GLU A 14 -5.12 14.99 -6.97
C GLU A 14 -3.75 14.41 -6.54
N SER A 15 -3.28 13.38 -7.23
CA SER A 15 -1.90 12.87 -7.00
C SER A 15 -1.26 12.16 -8.19
N HIS A 16 -2.04 11.69 -9.16
CA HIS A 16 -1.45 11.15 -10.39
C HIS A 16 -0.79 12.26 -11.21
N SER A 17 0.41 12.00 -11.73
CA SER A 17 1.15 12.97 -12.57
C SER A 17 0.82 12.85 -14.06
N ALA A 18 -0.08 11.93 -14.41
CA ALA A 18 -0.55 11.65 -15.75
C ALA A 18 -2.03 11.18 -15.70
N PRO A 19 -2.70 10.95 -16.84
CA PRO A 19 -4.10 10.52 -16.85
C PRO A 19 -4.37 9.30 -15.97
N VAL A 20 -5.49 9.36 -15.25
CA VAL A 20 -6.07 8.21 -14.54
C VAL A 20 -6.84 7.39 -15.58
N LEU A 21 -6.48 6.11 -15.69
CA LEU A 21 -7.00 5.20 -16.70
C LEU A 21 -8.05 4.23 -16.15
N SER A 22 -7.98 3.94 -14.86
CA SER A 22 -8.92 3.02 -14.20
C SER A 22 -9.09 3.35 -12.73
N ILE A 23 -10.27 3.05 -12.18
CA ILE A 23 -10.60 3.17 -10.77
C ILE A 23 -11.35 1.92 -10.29
N ALA A 24 -11.14 1.54 -9.04
CA ALA A 24 -11.90 0.50 -8.34
C ALA A 24 -12.19 0.93 -6.90
N ILE A 25 -13.30 0.46 -6.33
CA ILE A 25 -13.69 0.71 -4.95
C ILE A 25 -13.80 -0.65 -4.26
N SER A 26 -13.32 -0.74 -3.01
CA SER A 26 -13.50 -1.94 -2.19
C SER A 26 -14.98 -2.16 -1.87
N SER A 27 -15.37 -3.42 -1.63
CA SER A 27 -16.76 -3.78 -1.30
C SER A 27 -17.27 -3.12 -0.01
N ASP A 28 -16.37 -2.84 0.94
CA ASP A 28 -16.68 -2.11 2.17
C ASP A 28 -16.71 -0.58 2.00
N SER A 29 -16.45 -0.08 0.78
CA SER A 29 -16.44 1.34 0.41
C SER A 29 -15.43 2.19 1.17
N LYS A 30 -14.42 1.60 1.80
CA LYS A 30 -13.38 2.33 2.55
C LYS A 30 -12.15 2.67 1.74
N THR A 31 -11.88 1.92 0.68
CA THR A 31 -10.66 2.07 -0.13
C THR A 31 -11.01 2.33 -1.58
N ILE A 32 -10.38 3.34 -2.17
CA ILE A 32 -10.35 3.54 -3.64
C ILE A 32 -8.96 3.18 -4.14
N ALA A 33 -8.90 2.43 -5.23
CA ALA A 33 -7.70 2.26 -6.04
C ALA A 33 -7.85 3.06 -7.34
N SER A 34 -6.82 3.79 -7.73
CA SER A 34 -6.71 4.46 -9.02
C SER A 34 -5.44 4.04 -9.74
N ALA A 35 -5.52 3.80 -11.03
CA ALA A 35 -4.40 3.40 -11.88
C ALA A 35 -4.20 4.41 -13.02
N GLY A 36 -2.95 4.71 -13.37
CA GLY A 36 -2.65 5.78 -14.32
C GLY A 36 -1.55 5.49 -15.35
N SER A 37 -1.44 6.39 -16.32
CA SER A 37 -0.34 6.43 -17.30
C SER A 37 1.00 6.81 -16.67
N ASP A 38 1.00 7.25 -15.41
CA ASP A 38 2.22 7.47 -14.62
C ASP A 38 2.82 6.16 -14.06
N GLN A 39 2.30 5.01 -14.52
CA GLN A 39 2.79 3.66 -14.21
C GLN A 39 2.57 3.27 -12.73
N THR A 40 1.73 4.03 -12.02
CA THR A 40 1.43 3.78 -10.60
C THR A 40 -0.02 3.38 -10.37
N ILE A 41 -0.24 2.73 -9.23
CA ILE A 41 -1.56 2.56 -8.64
C ILE A 41 -1.55 3.30 -7.31
N LYS A 42 -2.58 4.09 -7.01
CA LYS A 42 -2.72 4.83 -5.76
C LYS A 42 -3.91 4.31 -4.97
N LEU A 43 -3.71 4.11 -3.68
CA LEU A 43 -4.74 3.70 -2.74
C LEU A 43 -5.12 4.87 -1.85
N TRP A 44 -6.41 5.08 -1.69
CA TRP A 44 -6.98 6.20 -0.96
C TRP A 44 -7.96 5.70 0.08
N ASP A 45 -7.93 6.32 1.24
CA ASP A 45 -8.97 6.17 2.25
C ASP A 45 -10.14 7.08 1.91
N VAL A 46 -11.35 6.53 1.83
CA VAL A 46 -12.55 7.27 1.39
C VAL A 46 -12.97 8.31 2.41
N ASP A 47 -12.91 7.98 3.70
CA ASP A 47 -13.42 8.84 4.78
C ASP A 47 -12.50 10.05 4.99
N SER A 48 -11.19 9.82 5.13
CA SER A 48 -10.19 10.86 5.35
C SER A 48 -9.70 11.53 4.07
N ARG A 49 -10.00 10.93 2.90
CA ARG A 49 -9.57 11.39 1.57
C ARG A 49 -8.05 11.45 1.42
N GLN A 50 -7.33 10.69 2.25
CA GLN A 50 -5.88 10.68 2.26
C GLN A 50 -5.34 9.57 1.36
N LEU A 51 -4.20 9.86 0.73
CA LEU A 51 -3.41 8.86 0.02
C LEU A 51 -2.79 7.90 1.05
N LEU A 52 -3.23 6.64 1.04
CA LEU A 52 -2.70 5.59 1.90
C LEU A 52 -1.37 5.04 1.37
N ARG A 53 -1.30 4.81 0.06
CA ARG A 53 -0.14 4.16 -0.57
C ARG A 53 -0.06 4.46 -2.06
N THR A 54 1.16 4.53 -2.57
CA THR A 54 1.44 4.41 -4.01
C THR A 54 2.12 3.06 -4.25
N LEU A 55 1.57 2.25 -5.15
CA LEU A 55 2.12 0.98 -5.61
C LEU A 55 2.87 1.25 -6.92
N SER A 56 4.17 1.01 -6.88
CA SER A 56 5.09 1.18 -8.00
C SER A 56 5.68 -0.18 -8.37
N GLY A 57 6.08 -0.35 -9.63
CA GLY A 57 6.61 -1.62 -10.14
C GLY A 57 5.94 -2.11 -11.43
N ASN A 58 4.96 -1.36 -11.97
CA ASN A 58 4.51 -1.54 -13.34
C ASN A 58 5.51 -0.87 -14.29
N ASP A 59 5.80 -1.51 -15.42
CA ASP A 59 6.75 -1.02 -16.42
C ASP A 59 5.98 -0.52 -17.65
N GLY A 60 5.16 0.51 -17.46
CA GLY A 60 4.25 1.02 -18.48
C GLY A 60 2.90 1.44 -17.91
N TRP A 61 1.99 1.89 -18.78
CA TRP A 61 0.68 2.38 -18.34
C TRP A 61 -0.15 1.28 -17.68
N VAL A 62 -0.82 1.62 -16.58
CA VAL A 62 -1.72 0.69 -15.89
C VAL A 62 -3.15 0.92 -16.37
N TRP A 63 -3.63 0.08 -17.26
CA TRP A 63 -4.94 0.24 -17.90
C TRP A 63 -6.11 -0.24 -17.05
N SER A 64 -5.87 -1.17 -16.13
CA SER A 64 -6.95 -1.78 -15.34
C SER A 64 -6.51 -2.07 -13.92
N VAL A 65 -7.42 -1.83 -12.99
CA VAL A 65 -7.29 -2.20 -11.59
C VAL A 65 -8.61 -2.78 -11.08
N ALA A 66 -8.52 -3.80 -10.23
CA ALA A 66 -9.67 -4.37 -9.53
C ALA A 66 -9.28 -4.78 -8.10
N ILE A 67 -10.23 -4.65 -7.18
CA ILE A 67 -10.10 -5.10 -5.79
C ILE A 67 -10.98 -6.36 -5.63
N SER A 68 -10.46 -7.38 -4.95
CA SER A 68 -11.22 -8.58 -4.64
C SER A 68 -12.41 -8.28 -3.72
N PRO A 69 -13.49 -9.08 -3.76
CA PRO A 69 -14.66 -8.85 -2.91
C PRO A 69 -14.37 -8.85 -1.40
N ASP A 70 -13.33 -9.54 -0.97
CA ASP A 70 -12.88 -9.57 0.43
C ASP A 70 -11.99 -8.36 0.82
N GLY A 71 -11.65 -7.49 -0.14
CA GLY A 71 -10.82 -6.29 0.08
C GLY A 71 -9.34 -6.56 0.31
N ASN A 72 -8.89 -7.82 0.29
CA ASN A 72 -7.53 -8.19 0.68
C ASN A 72 -6.55 -8.23 -0.48
N THR A 73 -7.04 -8.31 -1.71
CA THR A 73 -6.23 -8.47 -2.92
C THR A 73 -6.59 -7.40 -3.94
N LEU A 74 -5.58 -6.82 -4.57
CA LEU A 74 -5.73 -5.97 -5.73
C LEU A 74 -5.01 -6.62 -6.92
N VAL A 75 -5.63 -6.57 -8.09
CA VAL A 75 -5.00 -6.99 -9.35
C VAL A 75 -4.87 -5.80 -10.29
N SER A 76 -3.79 -5.77 -11.05
CA SER A 76 -3.56 -4.75 -12.07
C SER A 76 -3.00 -5.36 -13.34
N GLY A 77 -3.34 -4.74 -14.48
CA GLY A 77 -2.82 -5.10 -15.79
C GLY A 77 -2.57 -3.86 -16.63
N GLY A 78 -1.56 -3.93 -17.49
CA GLY A 78 -1.08 -2.76 -18.22
C GLY A 78 -0.28 -3.08 -19.48
N GLU A 79 0.43 -2.05 -19.94
CA GLU A 79 1.13 -2.00 -21.21
C GLU A 79 2.28 -3.01 -21.34
N ASP A 80 2.93 -3.36 -20.25
CA ASP A 80 3.98 -4.40 -20.21
C ASP A 80 3.45 -5.83 -20.43
N GLY A 81 2.14 -6.00 -20.60
CA GLY A 81 1.52 -7.30 -20.82
C GLY A 81 1.54 -8.22 -19.59
N THR A 82 1.88 -7.68 -18.41
CA THR A 82 1.91 -8.46 -17.17
C THR A 82 0.70 -8.16 -16.30
N ILE A 83 0.30 -9.18 -15.51
CA ILE A 83 -0.69 -9.04 -14.45
C ILE A 83 0.06 -9.07 -13.12
N ARG A 84 -0.21 -8.10 -12.25
CA ARG A 84 0.34 -8.04 -10.90
C ARG A 84 -0.74 -8.23 -9.86
N ILE A 85 -0.39 -8.93 -8.79
CA ILE A 85 -1.25 -9.20 -7.64
C ILE A 85 -0.61 -8.54 -6.42
N TRP A 86 -1.40 -7.77 -5.68
CA TRP A 86 -0.97 -6.97 -4.54
C TRP A 86 -1.77 -7.37 -3.31
N SER A 87 -1.09 -7.66 -2.20
CA SER A 87 -1.74 -7.84 -0.90
C SER A 87 -2.06 -6.48 -0.30
N LEU A 88 -3.32 -6.25 0.04
CA LEU A 88 -3.80 -5.06 0.75
C LEU A 88 -3.86 -5.27 2.27
N VAL A 89 -3.70 -6.51 2.75
CA VAL A 89 -3.55 -6.78 4.16
C VAL A 89 -2.27 -6.09 4.64
N LEU A 90 -2.41 -5.17 5.59
CA LEU A 90 -1.28 -4.64 6.31
C LEU A 90 -0.55 -5.82 6.95
N ASN A 91 0.62 -6.16 6.44
CA ASN A 91 1.53 -7.01 7.19
C ASN A 91 1.89 -6.24 8.44
N GLN A 92 1.19 -6.52 9.53
CA GLN A 92 1.66 -6.21 10.87
C GLN A 92 2.90 -7.07 11.06
N ILE A 93 4.05 -6.55 10.64
CA ILE A 93 5.32 -7.14 11.00
C ILE A 93 5.33 -7.07 12.53
N SER A 94 5.15 -8.23 13.15
CA SER A 94 5.22 -8.48 14.57
C SER A 94 6.42 -7.75 15.16
N LEU A 95 6.18 -6.70 15.96
CA LEU A 95 7.17 -6.13 16.87
C LEU A 95 7.40 -7.06 18.08
N GLU A 96 7.46 -8.37 17.86
CA GLU A 96 7.74 -9.37 18.88
C GLU A 96 8.95 -10.20 18.49
N GLN A 97 10.10 -9.53 18.42
CA GLN A 97 11.38 -10.18 18.67
C GLN A 97 12.10 -9.33 19.71
N GLY A 98 11.95 -9.70 20.99
CA GLY A 98 12.68 -9.02 22.06
C GLY A 98 12.16 -9.11 23.50
N ILE A 99 11.26 -10.03 23.86
CA ILE A 99 11.08 -10.39 25.30
C ILE A 99 11.47 -11.84 25.46
N GLY A 100 12.76 -12.03 25.69
CA GLY A 100 13.32 -13.33 26.00
C GLY A 100 14.82 -13.19 26.15
N ASN A 101 15.26 -12.72 27.32
CA ASN A 101 16.47 -13.16 28.00
C ASN A 101 16.32 -12.77 29.47
N ARG A 102 15.91 -13.75 30.29
CA ARG A 102 16.15 -13.72 31.73
C ARG A 102 17.65 -13.90 31.92
N GLU A 103 18.38 -12.84 32.26
CA GLU A 103 19.69 -12.98 32.89
C GLU A 103 19.57 -12.58 34.36
N SER A 104 19.74 -13.60 35.19
CA SER A 104 20.01 -13.51 36.61
C SER A 104 21.36 -12.81 36.84
N GLY A 105 21.36 -11.77 37.67
CA GLY A 105 22.48 -11.42 38.54
C GLY A 105 23.55 -10.48 37.98
N ILE A 106 23.86 -9.50 38.83
CA ILE A 106 25.08 -8.67 38.97
C ILE A 106 25.32 -7.52 37.98
N GLY A 107 25.53 -6.34 38.56
CA GLY A 107 25.45 -5.04 37.91
C GLY A 107 26.62 -4.66 37.00
N GLY A 108 26.32 -3.76 36.06
CA GLY A 108 27.30 -3.11 35.21
C GLY A 108 26.60 -2.21 34.18
N ARG A 109 26.76 -0.90 34.32
CA ARG A 109 26.23 0.11 33.37
C ARG A 109 27.06 0.07 32.09
N VAL A 110 26.42 -0.10 30.93
CA VAL A 110 27.09 0.08 29.62
C VAL A 110 26.27 0.98 28.70
N SER A 111 26.97 1.95 28.13
CA SER A 111 26.51 2.98 27.20
C SER A 111 26.89 2.63 25.76
N SER A 112 25.99 2.98 24.82
CA SER A 112 26.20 3.36 23.40
C SER A 112 26.80 2.35 22.40
N LYS A 113 26.10 2.09 21.29
CA LYS A 113 26.37 2.61 19.92
C LYS A 113 25.58 1.82 18.85
N LEU A 114 25.01 2.56 17.89
CA LEU A 114 24.42 2.09 16.63
C LEU A 114 25.45 1.40 15.73
N VAL A 115 25.15 0.20 15.22
CA VAL A 115 25.63 -0.43 13.97
C VAL A 115 24.60 -1.53 13.65
N GLY A 116 23.94 -1.71 12.50
CA GLY A 116 24.29 -1.46 11.11
C GLY A 116 24.56 -2.80 10.41
N TRP A 117 23.55 -3.50 9.87
CA TRP A 117 23.76 -4.47 8.78
C TRP A 117 22.44 -5.04 8.21
N ALA A 118 22.31 -4.95 6.88
CA ALA A 118 21.40 -5.75 6.06
C ALA A 118 21.92 -7.19 5.96
N LYS A 119 21.03 -8.18 5.87
CA LYS A 119 21.38 -9.52 5.35
C LYS A 119 20.31 -10.05 4.41
N THR A 120 20.73 -10.19 3.16
CA THR A 120 20.15 -11.02 2.10
C THR A 120 20.15 -12.50 2.53
N VAL A 121 19.08 -13.24 2.24
CA VAL A 121 19.02 -14.69 2.39
C VAL A 121 18.80 -15.30 1.01
N TRP A 122 19.66 -16.26 0.65
CA TRP A 122 19.47 -17.18 -0.47
C TRP A 122 18.95 -18.50 0.09
N PHE A 123 18.05 -19.17 -0.63
CA PHE A 123 17.67 -20.56 -0.35
C PHE A 123 18.39 -21.50 -1.31
N GLN A 124 18.89 -22.63 -0.77
CA GLN A 124 19.36 -23.79 -1.53
C GLN A 124 18.19 -24.63 -2.03
#